data_AF-A0AAJ6QCD5-F1
#
_entry.id   AF-A0AAJ6QCD5-F1
#
_cell.length_a   1.000
_cell.length_b   1.000
_cell.length_c   1.000
_cell.angle_alpha   90.00
_cell.angle_beta   90.00
_cell.angle_gamma   90.00
#
_symmetry.space_group_name_H-M   'P 1'
#
loop_
_entity.id
_entity.type
_entity.pdbx_description
1 polymer ?
#
loop_
_entity_poly.entity_id
_entity_poly.type
_entity_poly.pdbx_seq_one_letter_code
_entity_poly.pdbx_strand_id
1 'polypeptide(L)'
;MSHYYEGDKPSTGAPVPVQLSAADEDEQPTMSPIKYIATRLTTLVPPMNPAPNPFKALMLLNRKQWLFFGVAFAGWTWDAFDFFTVSLTATDLAKTFDKSVTDITWGITLVLMLRSVGAITFGVAADRWGRKWPFIVNNLLFVVLELGTGFCQTYKQFLACRALFGIAMGGLYGNAAATALEDCPMEARGIVSGLLQQGYAFGYLLATAFARGLVNTTSHGWRPLYWFGACPPVLIIIYRMFLPETDTFLQRQATREHVRGGVTTTFLSEGNTALKRHWLLLIYLVLLMAGFNFMSHGSQDLYPTMLENQFNFSADAVTVTQVVANLGALTGGTTCGWASQIFGRRFSIVFICIIGGALLYPYTFVTNHNVMAAAFFEQFCVQGAWGVIPIHLMELSPGAIRTFAVGTAYQLGNLVSSASSTIESTIGERFPLPPTEDGTKRYQYGKVICIFMGCVYGYTILVTLIGPERLGRKFDVAHDGDMAVVAAQRGTDGEVEVEGDPEKGTSRMVEG
;
A
#
# COMPACT_ATOMS: atom_id res chain seq x y z
N MET A 1 13.14 40.43 -38.12
CA MET A 1 14.17 41.24 -37.43
C MET A 1 13.55 41.68 -36.11
N SER A 2 13.79 40.92 -35.04
CA SER A 2 14.93 41.09 -34.11
C SER A 2 14.50 41.96 -32.93
N HIS A 3 14.25 41.34 -31.78
CA HIS A 3 14.96 41.72 -30.55
C HIS A 3 14.98 40.52 -29.60
N TYR A 4 16.07 40.45 -28.87
CA TYR A 4 16.79 39.27 -28.43
C TYR A 4 16.34 38.76 -27.06
N TYR A 5 16.51 37.46 -26.88
CA TYR A 5 16.73 36.79 -25.60
C TYR A 5 17.85 37.48 -24.80
N GLU A 6 17.57 37.84 -23.55
CA GLU A 6 18.58 37.99 -22.51
C GLU A 6 18.24 37.00 -21.40
N GLY A 7 19.19 36.09 -21.15
CA GLY A 7 19.04 35.00 -20.21
C GLY A 7 19.40 35.44 -18.79
N ASP A 8 18.51 35.17 -17.85
CA ASP A 8 18.84 35.18 -16.44
C ASP A 8 19.52 33.86 -16.04
N LYS A 9 20.76 33.98 -15.59
CA LYS A 9 21.49 32.93 -14.87
C LYS A 9 20.76 32.64 -13.54
N PRO A 10 20.81 31.39 -13.03
CA PRO A 10 20.21 31.08 -11.75
C PRO A 10 20.96 31.80 -10.64
N SER A 11 20.31 32.75 -9.97
CA SER A 11 20.79 33.29 -8.71
C SER A 11 20.78 32.14 -7.68
N THR A 12 21.91 31.96 -7.02
CA THR A 12 22.05 31.15 -5.81
C THR A 12 21.23 31.81 -4.71
N GLY A 13 19.92 31.52 -4.69
CA GLY A 13 18.99 32.00 -3.68
C GLY A 13 19.18 31.19 -2.39
N ALA A 14 19.51 31.88 -1.31
CA ALA A 14 19.33 31.38 0.04
C ALA A 14 17.87 30.91 0.24
N PRO A 15 17.62 29.86 1.04
CA PRO A 15 16.26 29.39 1.28
C PRO A 15 15.44 30.49 1.98
N VAL A 16 14.31 30.85 1.38
CA VAL A 16 13.31 31.76 1.97
C VAL A 16 12.73 31.09 3.21
N PRO A 17 12.66 31.74 4.37
CA PRO A 17 12.06 31.16 5.58
C PRO A 17 10.58 30.85 5.32
N VAL A 18 10.18 29.60 5.57
CA VAL A 18 8.79 29.14 5.45
C VAL A 18 8.00 29.72 6.63
N GLN A 19 7.10 30.66 6.38
CA GLN A 19 6.09 31.07 7.37
C GLN A 19 5.17 29.89 7.65
N LEU A 20 5.27 29.31 8.85
CA LEU A 20 4.36 28.29 9.35
C LEU A 20 3.03 28.97 9.67
N SER A 21 2.05 28.82 8.77
CA SER A 21 0.69 29.25 9.03
C SER A 21 0.00 28.20 9.91
N ALA A 22 -0.32 28.54 11.16
CA ALA A 22 -1.30 27.79 11.93
C ALA A 22 -2.69 28.01 11.29
N ALA A 23 -2.99 27.30 10.20
CA ALA A 23 -4.28 27.34 9.53
C ALA A 23 -4.96 25.96 9.57
N ASP A 24 -5.90 25.84 10.49
CA ASP A 24 -7.28 25.36 10.36
C ASP A 24 -7.68 23.87 10.25
N GLU A 25 -6.80 22.86 10.22
CA GLU A 25 -7.29 21.46 10.04
C GLU A 25 -7.03 20.44 11.17
N ASP A 26 -6.07 20.67 12.09
CA ASP A 26 -5.79 19.72 13.18
C ASP A 26 -6.31 20.17 14.56
N GLU A 27 -6.96 21.34 14.65
CA GLU A 27 -7.73 21.76 15.83
C GLU A 27 -9.19 21.30 15.73
N GLN A 28 -9.44 20.02 15.97
CA GLN A 28 -10.73 19.63 16.52
C GLN A 28 -10.59 19.54 18.03
N PRO A 29 -11.10 20.51 18.81
CA PRO A 29 -11.13 20.37 20.27
C PRO A 29 -11.86 19.08 20.59
N THR A 30 -11.33 18.29 21.53
CA THR A 30 -11.81 16.95 21.93
C THR A 30 -13.33 16.82 21.80
N MET A 31 -13.79 16.41 20.62
CA MET A 31 -15.22 16.34 20.34
C MET A 31 -15.76 15.14 21.11
N SER A 32 -16.90 15.33 21.80
CA SER A 32 -17.61 14.22 22.42
C SER A 32 -17.81 13.11 21.38
N PRO A 33 -17.61 11.81 21.74
CA PRO A 33 -17.76 10.69 20.81
C PRO A 33 -19.08 10.70 20.03
N ILE A 34 -20.17 11.16 20.66
CA ILE A 34 -21.50 11.28 20.03
C ILE A 34 -21.50 12.34 18.93
N LYS A 35 -20.89 13.51 19.19
CA LYS A 35 -20.78 14.59 18.20
C LYS A 35 -19.85 14.19 17.05
N TYR A 36 -18.76 13.47 17.35
CA TYR A 36 -17.88 12.88 16.35
C TYR A 36 -18.64 11.93 15.42
N ILE A 37 -19.37 10.95 15.96
CA ILE A 37 -20.16 9.99 15.17
C ILE A 37 -21.23 10.71 14.33
N ALA A 38 -21.93 11.70 14.89
CA ALA A 38 -22.94 12.48 14.18
C ALA A 38 -22.36 13.21 12.94
N THR A 39 -21.13 13.76 13.04
CA THR A 39 -20.46 14.40 11.89
C THR A 39 -20.02 13.42 10.81
N ARG A 40 -19.93 12.11 11.10
CA ARG A 40 -19.44 11.13 10.13
C ARG A 40 -20.40 10.88 8.98
N LEU A 41 -21.71 10.93 9.26
CA LEU A 41 -22.75 10.83 8.23
C LEU A 41 -22.75 12.06 7.31
N THR A 42 -22.59 13.26 7.86
CA THR A 42 -22.53 14.50 7.04
C THR A 42 -21.27 14.57 6.20
N THR A 43 -20.12 14.12 6.72
CA THR A 43 -18.86 14.05 5.94
C THR A 43 -18.84 12.95 4.87
N LEU A 44 -19.83 12.05 4.84
CA LEU A 44 -19.97 11.03 3.80
C LEU A 44 -20.67 11.57 2.54
N VAL A 45 -21.33 12.72 2.65
CA VAL A 45 -21.95 13.37 1.49
C VAL A 45 -20.84 13.70 0.49
N PRO A 46 -20.90 13.15 -0.75
CA PRO A 46 -19.82 13.32 -1.70
C PRO A 46 -19.66 14.81 -2.05
N PRO A 47 -18.44 15.36 -2.08
CA PRO A 47 -18.19 16.76 -2.40
C PRO A 47 -18.58 17.12 -3.84
N MET A 48 -18.75 16.12 -4.72
CA MET A 48 -19.10 16.30 -6.14
C MET A 48 -18.16 17.29 -6.83
N ASN A 49 -16.85 17.13 -6.60
CA ASN A 49 -15.83 17.97 -7.23
C ASN A 49 -15.93 17.86 -8.76
N PRO A 50 -15.62 18.93 -9.51
CA PRO A 50 -15.63 18.86 -10.97
C PRO A 50 -14.71 17.73 -11.43
N ALA A 51 -15.25 16.82 -12.25
CA ALA A 51 -14.53 15.65 -12.72
C ALA A 51 -13.23 16.06 -13.40
N PRO A 52 -12.05 15.80 -12.78
CA PRO A 52 -10.80 16.17 -13.41
C PRO A 52 -10.65 15.29 -14.65
N ASN A 53 -10.47 15.90 -15.83
CA ASN A 53 -10.21 15.12 -17.03
C ASN A 53 -8.94 14.28 -16.77
N PRO A 54 -9.02 12.94 -16.83
CA PRO A 54 -7.94 12.06 -16.38
C PRO A 54 -6.65 12.32 -17.16
N PHE A 55 -6.76 12.60 -18.46
CA PHE A 55 -5.61 12.93 -19.29
C PHE A 55 -4.99 14.27 -18.91
N LYS A 56 -5.82 15.30 -18.65
CA LYS A 56 -5.30 16.61 -18.20
C LYS A 56 -4.64 16.50 -16.83
N ALA A 57 -5.22 15.75 -15.90
CA ALA A 57 -4.63 15.52 -14.58
C ALA A 57 -3.26 14.83 -14.69
N LEU A 58 -3.14 13.80 -15.53
CA LEU A 58 -1.87 13.13 -15.79
C LEU A 58 -0.85 14.03 -16.53
N MET A 59 -1.30 14.96 -17.36
CA MET A 59 -0.44 15.96 -18.01
C MET A 59 0.09 17.03 -17.05
N LEU A 60 -0.48 17.18 -15.85
CA LEU A 60 0.09 18.06 -14.81
C LEU A 60 1.39 17.49 -14.23
N LEU A 61 1.63 16.19 -14.37
CA LEU A 61 2.86 15.58 -13.87
C LEU A 61 4.04 16.02 -14.72
N ASN A 62 5.02 16.64 -14.07
CA ASN A 62 6.30 16.94 -14.69
C ASN A 62 7.15 15.67 -14.84
N ARG A 63 8.29 15.79 -15.53
CA ARG A 63 9.19 14.66 -15.76
C ARG A 63 9.68 14.02 -14.46
N LYS A 64 10.00 14.81 -13.43
CA LYS A 64 10.47 14.30 -12.13
C LYS A 64 9.41 13.44 -11.45
N GLN A 65 8.16 13.90 -11.41
CA GLN A 65 7.02 13.19 -10.82
C GLN A 65 6.71 11.88 -11.57
N TRP A 66 6.77 11.90 -12.91
CA TRP A 66 6.65 10.67 -13.71
C TRP A 66 7.77 9.67 -13.43
N LEU A 67 9.01 10.14 -13.24
CA LEU A 67 10.12 9.26 -12.92
C LEU A 67 9.98 8.66 -11.51
N PHE A 68 9.52 9.47 -10.53
CA PHE A 68 9.20 8.99 -9.18
C PHE A 68 8.05 7.98 -9.17
N PHE A 69 6.97 8.24 -9.90
CA PHE A 69 5.91 7.27 -10.08
C PHE A 69 6.44 5.98 -10.73
N GLY A 70 7.23 6.09 -11.80
CA GLY A 70 7.77 4.94 -12.53
C GLY A 70 8.66 4.04 -11.67
N VAL A 71 9.56 4.62 -10.85
CA VAL A 71 10.42 3.83 -9.96
C VAL A 71 9.63 3.21 -8.81
N ALA A 72 8.64 3.92 -8.26
CA ALA A 72 7.78 3.41 -7.20
C ALA A 72 6.86 2.28 -7.70
N PHE A 73 6.25 2.45 -8.87
CA PHE A 73 5.43 1.44 -9.53
C PHE A 73 6.28 0.20 -9.86
N ALA A 74 7.47 0.38 -10.45
CA ALA A 74 8.37 -0.74 -10.74
C ALA A 74 8.77 -1.49 -9.45
N GLY A 75 9.12 -0.77 -8.38
CA GLY A 75 9.43 -1.37 -7.08
C GLY A 75 8.25 -2.16 -6.52
N TRP A 76 7.06 -1.56 -6.50
CA TRP A 76 5.86 -2.22 -5.98
C TRP A 76 5.43 -3.44 -6.82
N THR A 77 5.56 -3.36 -8.14
CA THR A 77 5.34 -4.49 -9.04
C THR A 77 6.32 -5.62 -8.77
N TRP A 78 7.60 -5.31 -8.57
CA TRP A 78 8.60 -6.34 -8.34
C TRP A 78 8.48 -6.98 -6.95
N ASP A 79 8.09 -6.20 -5.94
CA ASP A 79 7.74 -6.72 -4.61
C ASP A 79 6.63 -7.77 -4.68
N ALA A 80 5.58 -7.47 -5.45
CA ALA A 80 4.50 -8.40 -5.69
C ALA A 80 4.96 -9.62 -6.50
N PHE A 81 5.81 -9.42 -7.52
CA PHE A 81 6.40 -10.52 -8.27
C PHE A 81 7.11 -11.52 -7.34
N ASP A 82 8.06 -11.02 -6.54
CA ASP A 82 8.88 -11.85 -5.64
C ASP A 82 8.00 -12.57 -4.59
N PHE A 83 6.97 -11.90 -4.08
CA PHE A 83 6.00 -12.52 -3.15
C PHE A 83 5.29 -13.73 -3.75
N PHE A 84 4.78 -13.61 -4.98
CA PHE A 84 4.01 -14.66 -5.62
C PHE A 84 4.86 -15.83 -6.15
N THR A 85 6.19 -15.66 -6.28
CA THR A 85 7.07 -16.76 -6.70
C THR A 85 6.94 -18.00 -5.81
N VAL A 86 6.79 -17.82 -4.48
CA VAL A 86 6.68 -18.93 -3.53
C VAL A 86 5.37 -19.68 -3.71
N SER A 87 4.24 -18.97 -3.81
CA SER A 87 2.94 -19.61 -4.04
C SER A 87 2.92 -20.38 -5.37
N LEU A 88 3.54 -19.83 -6.42
CA LEU A 88 3.59 -20.44 -7.74
C LEU A 88 4.54 -21.65 -7.81
N THR A 89 5.50 -21.76 -6.89
CA THR A 89 6.50 -22.84 -6.84
C THR A 89 6.34 -23.76 -5.62
N ALA A 90 5.26 -23.63 -4.85
CA ALA A 90 5.07 -24.30 -3.57
C ALA A 90 5.17 -25.84 -3.67
N THR A 91 4.58 -26.44 -4.71
CA THR A 91 4.62 -27.89 -4.94
C THR A 91 6.02 -28.40 -5.25
N ASP A 92 6.81 -27.65 -6.01
CA ASP A 92 8.18 -28.03 -6.37
C ASP A 92 9.14 -27.84 -5.20
N LEU A 93 8.92 -26.79 -4.39
CA LEU A 93 9.63 -26.57 -3.12
C LEU A 93 9.36 -27.71 -2.13
N ALA A 94 8.10 -28.14 -2.00
CA ALA A 94 7.69 -29.24 -1.12
C ALA A 94 8.41 -30.55 -1.48
N LYS A 95 8.46 -30.89 -2.78
CA LYS A 95 9.22 -32.04 -3.30
C LYS A 95 10.73 -31.91 -3.05
N THR A 96 11.29 -30.73 -3.26
CA THR A 96 12.74 -30.49 -3.11
C THR A 96 13.20 -30.64 -1.67
N PHE A 97 12.40 -30.18 -0.71
CA PHE A 97 12.77 -30.15 0.70
C PHE A 97 12.21 -31.31 1.53
N ASP A 98 11.51 -32.25 0.89
CA ASP A 98 10.82 -33.37 1.55
C ASP A 98 9.89 -32.88 2.68
N LYS A 99 9.00 -31.97 2.31
CA LYS A 99 8.03 -31.33 3.21
C LYS A 99 6.64 -31.31 2.61
N SER A 100 5.65 -31.16 3.48
CA SER A 100 4.28 -30.93 3.02
C SER A 100 4.17 -29.55 2.36
N VAL A 101 3.22 -29.39 1.43
CA VAL A 101 2.90 -28.07 0.87
C VAL A 101 2.51 -27.09 1.99
N THR A 102 1.82 -27.58 3.02
CA THR A 102 1.46 -26.82 4.21
C THR A 102 2.68 -26.25 4.95
N ASP A 103 3.77 -27.01 5.08
CA ASP A 103 5.00 -26.52 5.70
C ASP A 103 5.68 -25.44 4.85
N ILE A 104 5.62 -25.55 3.52
CA ILE A 104 6.15 -24.54 2.61
C ILE A 104 5.30 -23.27 2.67
N THR A 105 3.97 -23.40 2.64
CA THR A 105 3.05 -22.26 2.71
C THR A 105 3.07 -21.60 4.08
N TRP A 106 3.43 -22.30 5.16
CA TRP A 106 3.74 -21.67 6.45
C TRP A 106 4.88 -20.66 6.36
N GLY A 107 5.83 -20.86 5.45
CA GLY A 107 6.85 -19.86 5.12
C GLY A 107 6.28 -18.55 4.57
N ILE A 108 5.15 -18.60 3.86
CA ILE A 108 4.42 -17.41 3.40
C ILE A 108 3.81 -16.67 4.61
N THR A 109 3.18 -17.39 5.54
CA THR A 109 2.66 -16.78 6.78
C THR A 109 3.78 -16.12 7.58
N LEU A 110 4.93 -16.77 7.71
CA LEU A 110 6.09 -16.20 8.41
C LEU A 110 6.57 -14.89 7.75
N VAL A 111 6.60 -14.84 6.41
CA VAL A 111 6.89 -13.61 5.65
C VAL A 111 5.89 -12.52 6.05
N LEU A 112 4.58 -12.78 5.99
CA LEU A 112 3.54 -11.81 6.33
C LEU A 112 3.68 -11.27 7.76
N MET A 113 4.04 -12.13 8.72
CA MET A 113 4.26 -11.70 10.11
C MET A 113 5.46 -10.77 10.26
N LEU A 114 6.57 -11.07 9.57
CA LEU A 114 7.80 -10.29 9.69
C LEU A 114 7.78 -9.01 8.87
N ARG A 115 6.85 -8.87 7.92
CA ARG A 115 6.60 -7.60 7.21
C ARG A 115 6.26 -6.45 8.16
N SER A 116 5.58 -6.71 9.27
CA SER A 116 5.28 -5.65 10.26
C SER A 116 6.56 -5.08 10.88
N VAL A 117 7.55 -5.94 11.17
CA VAL A 117 8.87 -5.52 11.68
C VAL A 117 9.61 -4.68 10.63
N GLY A 118 9.55 -5.11 9.37
CA GLY A 118 10.07 -4.37 8.22
C GLY A 118 9.48 -2.98 8.07
N ALA A 119 8.15 -2.89 8.07
CA ALA A 119 7.45 -1.61 7.92
C ALA A 119 7.79 -0.60 9.02
N ILE A 120 7.90 -1.06 10.27
CA ILE A 120 8.28 -0.19 11.39
C ILE A 120 9.72 0.32 11.19
N THR A 121 10.66 -0.58 10.93
CA THR A 121 12.09 -0.24 10.83
C THR A 121 12.39 0.64 9.61
N PHE A 122 11.97 0.22 8.43
CA PHE A 122 12.18 0.97 7.19
C PHE A 122 11.29 2.22 7.09
N GLY A 123 10.11 2.22 7.70
CA GLY A 123 9.25 3.40 7.77
C GLY A 123 9.89 4.53 8.57
N VAL A 124 10.42 4.22 9.76
CA VAL A 124 11.18 5.20 10.57
C VAL A 124 12.44 5.65 9.81
N ALA A 125 13.15 4.71 9.17
CA ALA A 125 14.33 5.03 8.36
C ALA A 125 13.98 6.00 7.21
N ALA A 126 12.84 5.82 6.54
CA ALA A 126 12.39 6.66 5.44
C ALA A 126 11.99 8.07 5.90
N ASP A 127 11.32 8.21 7.03
CA ASP A 127 10.96 9.52 7.57
C ASP A 127 12.17 10.26 8.19
N ARG A 128 13.26 9.52 8.51
CA ARG A 128 14.51 10.09 9.08
C ARG A 128 15.58 10.42 8.05
N TRP A 129 15.81 9.54 7.08
CA TRP A 129 16.92 9.64 6.10
C TRP A 129 16.46 9.92 4.68
N GLY A 130 15.15 10.06 4.46
CA GLY A 130 14.56 10.30 3.14
C GLY A 130 14.08 9.01 2.49
N ARG A 131 13.38 9.14 1.38
CA ARG A 131 12.76 8.01 0.68
C ARG A 131 13.79 7.23 -0.14
N LYS A 132 14.87 7.89 -0.59
CA LYS A 132 15.87 7.30 -1.50
C LYS A 132 16.64 6.14 -0.91
N TRP A 133 17.33 6.34 0.22
CA TRP A 133 18.26 5.35 0.74
C TRP A 133 17.58 4.09 1.28
N PRO A 134 16.49 4.18 2.07
CA PRO A 134 15.74 3.01 2.49
C PRO A 134 15.16 2.23 1.31
N PHE A 135 14.78 2.91 0.21
CA PHE A 135 14.29 2.24 -1.00
C PHE A 135 15.41 1.41 -1.64
N ILE A 136 16.60 1.99 -1.78
CA ILE A 136 17.78 1.32 -2.34
C ILE A 136 18.21 0.14 -1.47
N VAL A 137 18.32 0.34 -0.16
CA VAL A 137 18.69 -0.73 0.79
C VAL A 137 17.68 -1.86 0.72
N ASN A 138 16.39 -1.55 0.63
CA ASN A 138 15.37 -2.58 0.56
C ASN A 138 15.47 -3.42 -0.72
N ASN A 139 15.66 -2.77 -1.87
CA ASN A 139 15.87 -3.49 -3.13
C ASN A 139 17.18 -4.31 -3.12
N LEU A 140 18.25 -3.82 -2.49
CA LEU A 140 19.48 -4.60 -2.31
C LEU A 140 19.22 -5.88 -1.49
N LEU A 141 18.42 -5.77 -0.43
CA LEU A 141 18.03 -6.93 0.37
C LEU A 141 17.20 -7.91 -0.46
N PHE A 142 16.28 -7.45 -1.33
CA PHE A 142 15.57 -8.33 -2.25
C PHE A 142 16.52 -9.10 -3.17
N VAL A 143 17.49 -8.42 -3.81
CA VAL A 143 18.49 -9.09 -4.66
C VAL A 143 19.21 -10.20 -3.89
N VAL A 144 19.73 -9.89 -2.70
CA VAL A 144 20.54 -10.83 -1.91
C VAL A 144 19.70 -12.01 -1.42
N LEU A 145 18.50 -11.74 -0.89
CA LEU A 145 17.64 -12.75 -0.28
C LEU A 145 16.95 -13.63 -1.32
N GLU A 146 16.63 -13.07 -2.49
CA GLU A 146 16.03 -13.81 -3.59
C GLU A 146 17.06 -14.72 -4.26
N LEU A 147 18.28 -14.22 -4.52
CA LEU A 147 19.40 -15.10 -4.91
C LEU A 147 19.66 -16.18 -3.87
N GLY A 148 19.74 -15.79 -2.59
CA GLY A 148 19.96 -16.72 -1.48
C GLY A 148 18.93 -17.84 -1.43
N THR A 149 17.67 -17.53 -1.75
CA THR A 149 16.59 -18.53 -1.81
C THR A 149 16.82 -19.54 -2.92
N GLY A 150 17.28 -19.12 -4.11
CA GLY A 150 17.65 -20.03 -5.20
C GLY A 150 18.77 -21.01 -4.83
N PHE A 151 19.62 -20.68 -3.85
CA PHE A 151 20.71 -21.53 -3.37
C PHE A 151 20.37 -22.34 -2.10
N CYS A 152 19.16 -22.22 -1.56
CA CYS A 152 18.74 -23.00 -0.40
C CYS A 152 18.70 -24.50 -0.72
N GLN A 153 19.34 -25.29 0.15
CA GLN A 153 19.40 -26.76 0.06
C GLN A 153 18.57 -27.45 1.13
N THR A 154 18.26 -26.74 2.22
CA THR A 154 17.47 -27.28 3.33
C THR A 154 16.26 -26.41 3.62
N TYR A 155 15.19 -27.03 4.15
CA TYR A 155 13.98 -26.31 4.58
C TYR A 155 14.28 -25.22 5.62
N LYS A 156 15.23 -25.45 6.54
CA LYS A 156 15.61 -24.46 7.56
C LYS A 156 16.28 -23.22 6.95
N GLN A 157 17.16 -23.41 5.97
CA GLN A 157 17.78 -22.31 5.23
C GLN A 157 16.72 -21.52 4.45
N PHE A 158 15.82 -22.24 3.76
CA PHE A 158 14.71 -21.63 3.06
C PHE A 158 13.85 -20.77 4.00
N LEU A 159 13.43 -21.32 5.15
CA LEU A 159 12.61 -20.61 6.12
C LEU A 159 13.32 -19.37 6.70
N ALA A 160 14.63 -19.46 6.97
CA ALA A 160 15.42 -18.31 7.42
C ALA A 160 15.53 -17.22 6.33
N CYS A 161 15.75 -17.60 5.07
CA CYS A 161 15.76 -16.67 3.94
C CYS A 161 14.42 -15.97 3.79
N ARG A 162 13.31 -16.72 3.91
CA ARG A 162 11.94 -16.18 3.89
C ARG A 162 11.67 -15.24 5.06
N ALA A 163 12.14 -15.57 6.26
CA ALA A 163 11.99 -14.70 7.42
C ALA A 163 12.63 -13.33 7.19
N LEU A 164 13.89 -13.31 6.73
CA LEU A 164 14.60 -12.09 6.39
C LEU A 164 13.95 -11.35 5.21
N PHE A 165 13.45 -12.09 4.23
CA PHE A 165 12.74 -11.52 3.09
C PHE A 165 11.47 -10.79 3.54
N GLY A 166 10.71 -11.34 4.50
CA GLY A 166 9.55 -10.66 5.08
C GLY A 166 9.91 -9.30 5.69
N ILE A 167 11.04 -9.19 6.40
CA ILE A 167 11.51 -7.92 6.96
C ILE A 167 11.82 -6.91 5.86
N ALA A 168 12.49 -7.31 4.77
CA ALA A 168 12.72 -6.44 3.63
C ALA A 168 11.39 -6.03 2.96
N MET A 169 10.53 -7.00 2.67
CA MET A 169 9.25 -6.79 2.00
C MET A 169 8.33 -5.81 2.74
N GLY A 170 8.40 -5.80 4.08
CA GLY A 170 7.66 -4.86 4.91
C GLY A 170 7.96 -3.39 4.62
N GLY A 171 9.20 -3.07 4.25
CA GLY A 171 9.69 -1.70 4.12
C GLY A 171 9.39 -1.01 2.79
N LEU A 172 8.93 -1.73 1.77
CA LEU A 172 8.80 -1.15 0.44
C LEU A 172 7.52 -0.32 0.26
N TYR A 173 6.37 -0.83 0.70
CA TYR A 173 5.06 -0.26 0.38
C TYR A 173 4.94 1.22 0.78
N GLY A 174 5.21 1.53 2.05
CA GLY A 174 5.13 2.91 2.55
C GLY A 174 6.08 3.83 1.81
N ASN A 175 7.29 3.35 1.51
CA ASN A 175 8.31 4.14 0.83
C ASN A 175 8.00 4.36 -0.66
N ALA A 176 7.44 3.36 -1.34
CA ALA A 176 6.95 3.47 -2.72
C ALA A 176 5.77 4.45 -2.80
N ALA A 177 4.80 4.35 -1.88
CA ALA A 177 3.68 5.28 -1.78
C ALA A 177 4.13 6.72 -1.55
N ALA A 178 5.07 6.94 -0.61
CA ALA A 178 5.63 8.26 -0.36
C ALA A 178 6.38 8.80 -1.60
N THR A 179 7.24 7.98 -2.22
CA THR A 179 7.98 8.38 -3.42
C THR A 179 7.05 8.79 -4.57
N ALA A 180 5.95 8.06 -4.79
CA ALA A 180 5.02 8.35 -5.88
C ALA A 180 4.09 9.54 -5.61
N LEU A 181 3.65 9.74 -4.36
CA LEU A 181 2.50 10.60 -4.05
C LEU A 181 2.85 11.90 -3.31
N GLU A 182 4.01 12.01 -2.64
CA GLU A 182 4.34 13.23 -1.88
C GLU A 182 4.40 14.48 -2.76
N ASP A 183 5.15 14.39 -3.86
CA ASP A 183 5.32 15.52 -4.77
C ASP A 183 4.25 15.52 -5.88
N CYS A 184 3.25 14.61 -5.84
CA CYS A 184 2.22 14.52 -6.86
C CYS A 184 1.22 15.71 -6.78
N PRO A 185 0.85 16.35 -7.90
CA PRO A 185 -0.18 17.38 -7.94
C PRO A 185 -1.49 16.86 -7.37
N MET A 186 -2.19 17.69 -6.59
CA MET A 186 -3.36 17.29 -5.80
C MET A 186 -4.47 16.66 -6.67
N GLU A 187 -4.68 17.21 -7.87
CA GLU A 187 -5.69 16.79 -8.83
C GLU A 187 -5.40 15.41 -9.43
N ALA A 188 -4.12 15.03 -9.52
CA ALA A 188 -3.68 13.77 -10.09
C ALA A 188 -3.48 12.66 -9.04
N ARG A 189 -3.46 13.00 -7.74
CA ARG A 189 -3.19 12.04 -6.67
C ARG A 189 -4.12 10.83 -6.66
N GLY A 190 -5.41 11.03 -6.95
CA GLY A 190 -6.38 9.93 -7.01
C GLY A 190 -6.04 8.90 -8.10
N ILE A 191 -5.80 9.36 -9.33
CA ILE A 191 -5.47 8.46 -10.45
C ILE A 191 -4.07 7.83 -10.30
N VAL A 192 -3.09 8.60 -9.83
CA VAL A 192 -1.72 8.10 -9.60
C VAL A 192 -1.70 7.08 -8.47
N SER A 193 -2.49 7.27 -7.42
CA SER A 193 -2.69 6.29 -6.34
C SER A 193 -3.29 4.99 -6.87
N GLY A 194 -4.36 5.10 -7.66
CA GLY A 194 -5.00 3.94 -8.30
C GLY A 194 -4.01 3.15 -9.14
N LEU A 195 -3.28 3.85 -10.03
CA LEU A 195 -2.25 3.23 -10.87
C LEU A 195 -1.11 2.61 -10.06
N LEU A 196 -0.66 3.27 -8.97
CA LEU A 196 0.40 2.74 -8.13
C LEU A 196 -0.02 1.40 -7.52
N GLN A 197 -1.21 1.33 -6.93
CA GLN A 197 -1.70 0.12 -6.28
C GLN A 197 -1.76 -1.07 -7.26
N GLN A 198 -2.09 -0.79 -8.51
CA GLN A 198 -2.16 -1.78 -9.59
C GLN A 198 -0.82 -2.43 -9.94
N GLY A 199 0.29 -1.89 -9.45
CA GLY A 199 1.57 -2.57 -9.52
C GLY A 199 1.53 -3.98 -8.92
N TYR A 200 0.71 -4.21 -7.88
CA TYR A 200 0.56 -5.53 -7.25
C TYR A 200 -0.03 -6.59 -8.20
N ALA A 201 -1.18 -6.26 -8.82
CA ALA A 201 -1.83 -7.16 -9.79
C ALA A 201 -0.96 -7.35 -11.04
N PHE A 202 -0.26 -6.30 -11.48
CA PHE A 202 0.69 -6.42 -12.59
C PHE A 202 1.87 -7.34 -12.23
N GLY A 203 2.38 -7.26 -11.00
CA GLY A 203 3.43 -8.15 -10.49
C GLY A 203 3.00 -9.62 -10.46
N TYR A 204 1.77 -9.92 -10.03
CA TYR A 204 1.20 -11.26 -10.10
C TYR A 204 1.17 -11.82 -11.54
N LEU A 205 0.73 -11.00 -12.50
CA LEU A 205 0.68 -11.41 -13.91
C LEU A 205 2.07 -11.70 -14.47
N LEU A 206 3.05 -10.85 -14.15
CA LEU A 206 4.44 -11.10 -14.50
C LEU A 206 4.95 -12.38 -13.84
N ALA A 207 4.74 -12.57 -12.54
CA ALA A 207 5.16 -13.77 -11.82
C ALA A 207 4.57 -15.04 -12.45
N THR A 208 3.28 -15.01 -12.80
CA THR A 208 2.61 -16.13 -13.48
C THR A 208 3.22 -16.41 -14.85
N ALA A 209 3.46 -15.37 -15.65
CA ALA A 209 4.04 -15.50 -16.99
C ALA A 209 5.48 -16.04 -16.94
N PHE A 210 6.33 -15.49 -16.09
CA PHE A 210 7.71 -15.95 -15.92
C PHE A 210 7.79 -17.31 -15.24
N ALA A 211 6.91 -17.63 -14.28
CA ALA A 211 6.85 -18.97 -13.71
C ALA A 211 6.53 -20.01 -14.79
N ARG A 212 5.53 -19.75 -15.66
CA ARG A 212 5.20 -20.64 -16.79
C ARG A 212 6.34 -20.76 -17.80
N GLY A 213 7.15 -19.71 -17.97
CA GLY A 213 8.28 -19.69 -18.90
C GLY A 213 9.61 -20.23 -18.36
N LEU A 214 9.82 -20.25 -17.03
CA LEU A 214 11.11 -20.57 -16.40
C LEU A 214 11.07 -21.81 -15.52
N VAL A 215 9.98 -22.05 -14.79
CA VAL A 215 9.88 -23.16 -13.85
C VAL A 215 9.80 -24.49 -14.61
N ASN A 216 10.61 -25.46 -14.21
CA ASN A 216 10.67 -26.81 -14.79
C ASN A 216 11.06 -26.84 -16.29
N THR A 217 11.60 -25.73 -16.83
CA THR A 217 12.15 -25.67 -18.19
C THR A 217 13.63 -26.09 -18.26
N THR A 218 14.31 -26.10 -17.11
CA THR A 218 15.72 -26.50 -16.98
C THR A 218 15.88 -27.56 -15.90
N SER A 219 17.04 -28.20 -15.84
CA SER A 219 17.40 -29.17 -14.79
C SER A 219 17.37 -28.61 -13.37
N HIS A 220 17.30 -27.27 -13.21
CA HIS A 220 17.31 -26.59 -11.91
C HIS A 220 15.91 -26.36 -11.32
N GLY A 221 14.85 -26.85 -12.00
CA GLY A 221 13.47 -26.82 -11.51
C GLY A 221 12.95 -25.39 -11.33
N TRP A 222 12.69 -25.00 -10.07
CA TRP A 222 12.14 -23.70 -9.69
C TRP A 222 13.19 -22.58 -9.53
N ARG A 223 14.47 -22.91 -9.37
CA ARG A 223 15.54 -21.95 -9.06
C ARG A 223 15.74 -20.82 -10.07
N PRO A 224 15.63 -21.06 -11.40
CA PRO A 224 15.78 -20.00 -12.39
C PRO A 224 14.81 -18.82 -12.20
N LEU A 225 13.61 -19.08 -11.67
CA LEU A 225 12.64 -18.02 -11.37
C LEU A 225 13.18 -17.02 -10.34
N TYR A 226 13.83 -17.51 -9.29
CA TYR A 226 14.41 -16.69 -8.21
C TYR A 226 15.69 -15.97 -8.69
N TRP A 227 16.53 -16.63 -9.47
CA TRP A 227 17.71 -15.99 -10.05
C TRP A 227 17.35 -14.85 -11.01
N PHE A 228 16.30 -15.06 -11.81
CA PHE A 228 15.74 -14.01 -12.64
C PHE A 228 15.08 -12.91 -11.80
N GLY A 229 14.30 -13.28 -10.79
CA GLY A 229 13.67 -12.36 -9.83
C GLY A 229 14.66 -11.37 -9.21
N ALA A 230 15.88 -11.81 -8.92
CA ALA A 230 16.92 -10.95 -8.37
C ALA A 230 17.52 -9.92 -9.36
N CYS A 231 17.31 -10.06 -10.68
CA CYS A 231 17.96 -9.20 -11.66
C CYS A 231 17.28 -7.81 -11.79
N PRO A 232 15.94 -7.69 -11.96
CA PRO A 232 15.30 -6.39 -12.16
C PRO A 232 15.37 -5.40 -10.98
N PRO A 233 15.41 -5.83 -9.70
CA PRO A 233 15.67 -4.91 -8.59
C PRO A 233 17.01 -4.16 -8.76
N VAL A 234 18.02 -4.76 -9.40
CA VAL A 234 19.28 -4.06 -9.72
C VAL A 234 19.04 -2.87 -10.65
N LEU A 235 18.18 -3.03 -11.66
CA LEU A 235 17.80 -1.95 -12.57
C LEU A 235 16.98 -0.87 -11.84
N ILE A 236 16.08 -1.28 -10.95
CA ILE A 236 15.28 -0.38 -10.11
C ILE A 236 16.18 0.44 -9.17
N ILE A 237 17.23 -0.17 -8.60
CA ILE A 237 18.23 0.50 -7.76
C ILE A 237 18.99 1.54 -8.59
N ILE A 238 19.50 1.15 -9.76
CA ILE A 238 20.19 2.06 -10.68
C ILE A 238 19.29 3.24 -11.03
N TYR A 239 18.02 2.97 -11.36
CA TYR A 239 17.05 4.01 -11.63
C TYR A 239 16.85 4.94 -10.41
N ARG A 240 16.64 4.40 -9.21
CA ARG A 240 16.47 5.21 -7.99
C ARG A 240 17.71 6.02 -7.62
N MET A 241 18.92 5.52 -7.92
CA MET A 241 20.18 6.22 -7.67
C MET A 241 20.30 7.52 -8.48
N PHE A 242 19.81 7.54 -9.72
CA PHE A 242 19.82 8.74 -10.56
C PHE A 242 18.76 9.77 -10.19
N LEU A 243 17.79 9.40 -9.35
CA LEU A 243 16.73 10.30 -8.93
C LEU A 243 17.09 11.04 -7.63
N PRO A 244 16.71 12.33 -7.51
CA PRO A 244 16.89 13.09 -6.27
C PRO A 244 15.93 12.62 -5.18
N GLU A 245 15.99 13.25 -4.01
CA GLU A 245 15.01 13.08 -2.95
C GLU A 245 13.72 13.88 -3.25
N THR A 246 12.61 13.56 -2.58
CA THR A 246 11.35 14.30 -2.73
C THR A 246 11.49 15.74 -2.23
N ASP A 247 10.89 16.70 -2.93
CA ASP A 247 10.95 18.11 -2.54
C ASP A 247 10.29 18.32 -1.19
N THR A 248 9.20 17.59 -0.93
CA THR A 248 8.50 17.56 0.35
C THR A 248 9.42 17.13 1.51
N PHE A 249 10.28 16.12 1.29
CA PHE A 249 11.26 15.70 2.30
C PHE A 249 12.33 16.76 2.53
N LEU A 250 12.89 17.32 1.45
CA LEU A 250 13.96 18.31 1.52
C LEU A 250 13.50 19.58 2.24
N GLN A 251 12.28 20.05 1.98
CA GLN A 251 11.68 21.17 2.70
C GLN A 251 11.57 20.88 4.20
N ARG A 252 11.10 19.68 4.57
CA ARG A 252 10.99 19.29 5.98
C ARG A 252 12.34 19.20 6.67
N GLN A 253 13.34 18.65 5.98
CA GLN A 253 14.69 18.57 6.51
C GLN A 253 15.28 19.96 6.72
N ALA A 254 15.11 20.87 5.77
CA ALA A 254 15.54 22.26 5.91
C ALA A 254 14.87 22.93 7.12
N THR A 255 13.56 22.77 7.31
CA THR A 255 12.88 23.31 8.51
C THR A 255 13.44 22.72 9.81
N ARG A 256 13.73 21.41 9.85
CA ARG A 256 14.34 20.75 11.02
C ARG A 256 15.73 21.27 11.38
N GLU A 257 16.49 21.75 10.40
CA GLU A 257 17.82 22.34 10.62
C GLU A 257 17.75 23.72 11.30
N HIS A 258 16.64 24.44 11.17
CA HIS A 258 16.43 25.76 11.79
C HIS A 258 15.86 25.68 13.22
N VAL A 259 15.53 24.47 13.70
CA VAL A 259 14.98 24.24 15.05
C VAL A 259 16.10 23.88 16.03
N ARG A 260 16.09 24.51 17.19
CA ARG A 260 17.10 24.29 18.24
C ARG A 260 17.14 22.85 18.71
N GLY A 261 18.36 22.33 18.90
CA GLY A 261 18.63 20.97 19.38
C GLY A 261 19.04 19.98 18.27
N GLY A 262 19.06 20.42 17.01
CA GLY A 262 19.57 19.64 15.87
C GLY A 262 18.58 18.59 15.34
N VAL A 263 18.79 18.21 14.08
CA VAL A 263 17.85 17.41 13.26
C VAL A 263 17.36 16.13 13.95
N THR A 264 18.26 15.38 14.61
CA THR A 264 17.90 14.10 15.25
C THR A 264 16.95 14.30 16.43
N THR A 265 17.20 15.29 17.28
CA THR A 265 16.37 15.48 18.47
C THR A 265 15.02 16.09 18.09
N THR A 266 14.98 16.95 17.07
CA THR A 266 13.74 17.50 16.50
C THR A 266 12.89 16.39 15.88
N PHE A 267 13.48 15.47 15.10
CA PHE A 267 12.77 14.32 14.55
C PHE A 267 12.14 13.43 15.64
N LEU A 268 12.89 13.12 16.70
CA LEU A 268 12.37 12.32 17.81
C LEU A 268 11.23 13.04 18.55
N SER A 269 11.34 14.37 18.69
CA SER A 269 10.30 15.19 19.30
C SER A 269 9.03 15.22 18.43
N GLU A 270 9.16 15.46 17.13
CA GLU A 270 8.05 15.39 16.16
C GLU A 270 7.38 14.02 16.20
N GLY A 271 8.16 12.93 16.16
CA GLY A 271 7.63 11.58 16.19
C GLY A 271 6.86 11.27 17.48
N ASN A 272 7.37 11.71 18.63
CA ASN A 272 6.70 11.53 19.92
C ASN A 272 5.40 12.35 20.00
N THR A 273 5.42 13.60 19.54
CA THR A 273 4.23 14.45 19.46
C THR A 273 3.18 13.86 18.53
N ALA A 274 3.57 13.46 17.31
CA ALA A 274 2.68 12.85 16.34
C ALA A 274 2.07 11.55 16.87
N LEU A 275 2.86 10.69 17.55
CA LEU A 275 2.35 9.47 18.16
C LEU A 275 1.34 9.77 19.27
N LYS A 276 1.63 10.73 20.16
CA LYS A 276 0.72 11.11 21.25
C LYS A 276 -0.57 11.76 20.76
N ARG A 277 -0.51 12.60 19.72
CA ARG A 277 -1.69 13.28 19.17
C ARG A 277 -2.53 12.37 18.28
N HIS A 278 -1.90 11.44 17.55
CA HIS A 278 -2.56 10.66 16.50
C HIS A 278 -2.62 9.14 16.77
N TRP A 279 -2.36 8.64 17.99
CA TRP A 279 -2.40 7.20 18.27
C TRP A 279 -3.75 6.53 17.93
N LEU A 280 -4.89 7.19 18.18
CA LEU A 280 -6.21 6.68 17.79
C LEU A 280 -6.36 6.58 16.27
N LEU A 281 -5.80 7.54 15.53
CA LEU A 281 -5.79 7.52 14.08
C LEU A 281 -4.92 6.36 13.57
N LEU A 282 -3.76 6.11 14.17
CA LEU A 282 -2.91 4.97 13.80
C LEU A 282 -3.61 3.64 14.04
N ILE A 283 -4.32 3.47 15.17
CA ILE A 283 -5.16 2.29 15.42
C ILE A 283 -6.24 2.16 14.35
N TYR A 284 -6.91 3.28 14.03
CA TYR A 284 -7.91 3.31 12.97
C TYR A 284 -7.32 2.86 11.62
N LEU A 285 -6.14 3.36 11.23
CA LEU A 285 -5.49 2.96 9.98
C LEU A 285 -5.17 1.45 9.98
N VAL A 286 -4.70 0.89 11.10
CA VAL A 286 -4.45 -0.56 11.21
C VAL A 286 -5.74 -1.36 11.04
N LEU A 287 -6.84 -0.95 11.69
CA LEU A 287 -8.14 -1.62 11.57
C LEU A 287 -8.70 -1.51 10.15
N LEU A 288 -8.59 -0.33 9.53
CA LEU A 288 -8.97 -0.12 8.14
C LEU A 288 -8.19 -1.09 7.24
N MET A 289 -6.87 -1.13 7.40
CA MET A 289 -6.01 -2.01 6.61
C MET A 289 -6.26 -3.50 6.88
N ALA A 290 -6.67 -3.90 8.09
CA ALA A 290 -7.09 -5.27 8.34
C ALA A 290 -8.28 -5.66 7.47
N GLY A 291 -9.29 -4.79 7.34
CA GLY A 291 -10.46 -5.02 6.48
C GLY A 291 -10.08 -5.16 5.01
N PHE A 292 -9.22 -4.25 4.53
CA PHE A 292 -8.74 -4.27 3.14
C PHE A 292 -7.90 -5.52 2.82
N ASN A 293 -7.00 -5.93 3.71
CA ASN A 293 -6.21 -7.14 3.48
C ASN A 293 -7.08 -8.40 3.58
N PHE A 294 -8.04 -8.48 4.51
CA PHE A 294 -9.04 -9.56 4.53
C PHE A 294 -9.86 -9.62 3.24
N MET A 295 -10.19 -8.46 2.65
CA MET A 295 -10.97 -8.38 1.41
C MET A 295 -10.18 -8.93 0.21
N SER A 296 -8.87 -8.67 0.15
CA SER A 296 -8.01 -9.25 -0.89
C SER A 296 -7.78 -10.73 -0.68
N HIS A 297 -7.29 -11.12 0.50
CA HIS A 297 -6.93 -12.50 0.75
C HIS A 297 -8.14 -13.44 0.74
N GLY A 298 -9.26 -13.02 1.32
CA GLY A 298 -10.51 -13.80 1.31
C GLY A 298 -11.14 -13.93 -0.08
N SER A 299 -10.93 -12.96 -0.98
CA SER A 299 -11.45 -13.08 -2.35
C SER A 299 -10.51 -13.83 -3.29
N GLN A 300 -9.19 -13.80 -3.06
CA GLN A 300 -8.20 -14.25 -4.06
C GLN A 300 -7.52 -15.59 -3.72
N ASP A 301 -7.16 -15.84 -2.46
CA ASP A 301 -6.21 -16.92 -2.11
C ASP A 301 -6.76 -18.31 -2.41
N LEU A 302 -8.00 -18.59 -2.01
CA LEU A 302 -8.66 -19.88 -2.24
C LEU A 302 -9.51 -19.91 -3.50
N TYR A 303 -9.55 -18.82 -4.28
CA TYR A 303 -10.36 -18.77 -5.49
C TYR A 303 -9.90 -19.78 -6.56
N PRO A 304 -8.59 -19.93 -6.88
CA PRO A 304 -8.12 -21.01 -7.74
C PRO A 304 -8.53 -22.40 -7.25
N THR A 305 -8.36 -22.63 -5.95
CA THR A 305 -8.74 -23.89 -5.29
C THR A 305 -10.23 -24.14 -5.41
N MET A 306 -11.07 -23.11 -5.29
CA MET A 306 -12.52 -23.24 -5.50
C MET A 306 -12.82 -23.60 -6.97
N LEU A 307 -12.21 -22.94 -7.95
CA LEU A 307 -12.45 -23.25 -9.37
C LEU A 307 -12.06 -24.70 -9.71
N GLU A 308 -10.92 -25.17 -9.21
CA GLU A 308 -10.46 -26.54 -9.40
C GLU A 308 -11.29 -27.54 -8.58
N ASN A 309 -11.36 -27.35 -7.27
CA ASN A 309 -12.00 -28.31 -6.35
C ASN A 309 -13.52 -28.30 -6.44
N GLN A 310 -14.19 -27.16 -6.58
CA GLN A 310 -15.65 -27.07 -6.60
C GLN A 310 -16.22 -27.19 -8.02
N PHE A 311 -15.57 -26.56 -9.01
CA PHE A 311 -16.08 -26.52 -10.38
C PHE A 311 -15.35 -27.43 -11.38
N ASN A 312 -14.31 -28.15 -10.95
CA ASN A 312 -13.51 -29.06 -11.80
C ASN A 312 -12.93 -28.35 -13.04
N PHE A 313 -12.53 -27.08 -12.90
CA PHE A 313 -11.86 -26.37 -13.98
C PHE A 313 -10.47 -26.95 -14.23
N SER A 314 -10.04 -26.98 -15.49
CA SER A 314 -8.66 -27.33 -15.84
C SER A 314 -7.68 -26.26 -15.36
N ALA A 315 -6.40 -26.62 -15.19
CA ALA A 315 -5.36 -25.67 -14.80
C ALA A 315 -5.27 -24.44 -15.74
N ASP A 316 -5.47 -24.66 -17.05
CA ASP A 316 -5.53 -23.56 -18.01
C ASP A 316 -6.78 -22.69 -17.79
N ALA A 317 -7.96 -23.28 -17.58
CA ALA A 317 -9.19 -22.50 -17.30
C ALA A 317 -9.10 -21.68 -16.01
N VAL A 318 -8.50 -22.23 -14.94
CA VAL A 318 -8.19 -21.50 -13.71
C VAL A 318 -7.25 -20.33 -14.01
N THR A 319 -6.19 -20.56 -14.76
CA THR A 319 -5.21 -19.52 -15.13
C THR A 319 -5.87 -18.40 -15.93
N VAL A 320 -6.66 -18.71 -16.96
CA VAL A 320 -7.35 -17.68 -17.76
C VAL A 320 -8.35 -16.90 -16.90
N THR A 321 -9.09 -17.58 -16.01
CA THR A 321 -10.02 -16.92 -15.09
C THR A 321 -9.28 -15.93 -14.18
N GLN A 322 -8.13 -16.32 -13.63
CA GLN A 322 -7.30 -15.45 -12.80
C GLN A 322 -6.72 -14.27 -13.56
N VAL A 323 -6.34 -14.46 -14.83
CA VAL A 323 -5.90 -13.35 -15.69
C VAL A 323 -7.03 -12.35 -15.89
N VAL A 324 -8.25 -12.82 -16.20
CA VAL A 324 -9.43 -11.96 -16.34
C VAL A 324 -9.76 -11.23 -15.04
N ALA A 325 -9.69 -11.92 -13.90
CA ALA A 325 -9.88 -11.32 -12.58
C ALA A 325 -8.86 -10.20 -12.31
N ASN A 326 -7.59 -10.42 -12.66
CA ASN A 326 -6.54 -9.39 -12.53
C ASN A 326 -6.73 -8.21 -13.50
N LEU A 327 -7.28 -8.42 -14.70
CA LEU A 327 -7.66 -7.30 -15.59
C LEU A 327 -8.80 -6.47 -14.98
N GLY A 328 -9.78 -7.14 -14.36
CA GLY A 328 -10.82 -6.49 -13.55
C GLY A 328 -10.20 -5.65 -12.44
N ALA A 329 -9.25 -6.23 -11.71
CA ALA A 329 -8.51 -5.52 -10.68
C ALA A 329 -7.82 -4.25 -11.19
N LEU A 330 -7.03 -4.36 -12.26
CA LEU A 330 -6.28 -3.26 -12.88
C LEU A 330 -7.20 -2.10 -13.30
N THR A 331 -8.32 -2.42 -13.93
CA THR A 331 -9.30 -1.42 -14.38
C THR A 331 -10.06 -0.81 -13.20
N GLY A 332 -10.45 -1.62 -12.20
CA GLY A 332 -11.14 -1.18 -11.00
C GLY A 332 -10.32 -0.19 -10.18
N GLY A 333 -9.11 -0.56 -9.76
CA GLY A 333 -8.27 0.30 -8.92
C GLY A 333 -7.92 1.64 -9.58
N THR A 334 -7.68 1.62 -10.89
CA THR A 334 -7.40 2.86 -11.65
C THR A 334 -8.65 3.76 -11.74
N THR A 335 -9.81 3.19 -12.06
CA THR A 335 -11.05 3.96 -12.25
C THR A 335 -11.62 4.48 -10.94
N CYS A 336 -11.68 3.65 -9.90
CA CYS A 336 -12.13 4.06 -8.57
C CYS A 336 -11.14 5.02 -7.90
N GLY A 337 -9.83 4.83 -8.10
CA GLY A 337 -8.81 5.79 -7.66
C GLY A 337 -9.04 7.18 -8.24
N TRP A 338 -9.26 7.28 -9.56
CA TRP A 338 -9.63 8.54 -10.22
C TRP A 338 -10.97 9.08 -9.72
N ALA A 339 -12.02 8.25 -9.68
CA ALA A 339 -13.35 8.65 -9.25
C ALA A 339 -13.39 9.15 -7.80
N SER A 340 -12.49 8.65 -6.94
CA SER A 340 -12.39 9.12 -5.55
C SER A 340 -11.99 10.59 -5.42
N GLN A 341 -11.40 11.19 -6.46
CA GLN A 341 -11.13 12.63 -6.49
C GLN A 341 -12.42 13.45 -6.63
N ILE A 342 -13.46 12.87 -7.24
CA ILE A 342 -14.77 13.47 -7.52
C ILE A 342 -15.68 13.31 -6.31
N PHE A 343 -15.81 12.06 -5.85
CA PHE A 343 -16.82 11.67 -4.87
C PHE A 343 -16.28 11.60 -3.43
N GLY A 344 -14.98 11.80 -3.22
CA GLY A 344 -14.33 11.59 -1.92
C GLY A 344 -13.84 10.16 -1.72
N ARG A 345 -12.90 9.98 -0.79
CA ARG A 345 -12.21 8.71 -0.55
C ARG A 345 -13.15 7.71 0.13
N ARG A 346 -13.78 8.12 1.23
CA ARG A 346 -14.66 7.27 2.05
C ARG A 346 -15.92 6.85 1.30
N PHE A 347 -16.58 7.78 0.62
CA PHE A 347 -17.76 7.47 -0.18
C PHE A 347 -17.44 6.43 -1.27
N SER A 348 -16.33 6.61 -1.99
CA SER A 348 -15.93 5.69 -3.06
C SER A 348 -15.67 4.28 -2.54
N ILE A 349 -15.00 4.16 -1.39
CA ILE A 349 -14.76 2.86 -0.73
C ILE A 349 -16.08 2.21 -0.31
N VAL A 350 -16.98 2.94 0.35
CA VAL A 350 -18.28 2.37 0.79
C VAL A 350 -19.13 1.95 -0.41
N PHE A 351 -19.22 2.79 -1.44
CA PHE A 351 -20.00 2.53 -2.63
C PHE A 351 -19.53 1.26 -3.34
N ILE A 352 -18.21 1.13 -3.57
CA ILE A 352 -17.68 -0.04 -4.27
C ILE A 352 -17.76 -1.32 -3.42
N CYS A 353 -17.67 -1.21 -2.08
CA CYS A 353 -17.89 -2.33 -1.17
C CYS A 353 -19.33 -2.85 -1.23
N ILE A 354 -20.32 -1.96 -1.37
CA ILE A 354 -21.74 -2.36 -1.53
C ILE A 354 -21.93 -3.11 -2.84
N ILE A 355 -21.33 -2.63 -3.93
CA ILE A 355 -21.41 -3.29 -5.24
C ILE A 355 -20.70 -4.66 -5.20
N GLY A 356 -19.49 -4.73 -4.65
CA GLY A 356 -18.76 -6.00 -4.45
C GLY A 356 -19.56 -6.99 -3.61
N GLY A 357 -20.13 -6.55 -2.50
CA GLY A 357 -21.01 -7.39 -1.68
C GLY A 357 -22.21 -7.99 -2.45
N ALA A 358 -22.77 -7.25 -3.42
CA ALA A 358 -23.83 -7.75 -4.28
C ALA A 358 -23.34 -8.75 -5.36
N LEU A 359 -22.07 -8.65 -5.75
CA LEU A 359 -21.42 -9.51 -6.75
C LEU A 359 -20.83 -10.80 -6.17
N LEU A 360 -20.83 -10.96 -4.84
CA LEU A 360 -20.38 -12.20 -4.20
C LEU A 360 -21.16 -13.44 -4.65
N TYR A 361 -22.47 -13.34 -4.83
CA TYR A 361 -23.27 -14.48 -5.30
C TYR A 361 -22.81 -14.98 -6.69
N PRO A 362 -22.76 -14.13 -7.73
CA PRO A 362 -22.26 -14.58 -9.03
C PRO A 362 -20.79 -15.00 -8.99
N TYR A 363 -19.96 -14.41 -8.10
CA TYR A 363 -18.55 -14.77 -7.96
C TYR A 363 -18.33 -16.21 -7.48
N THR A 364 -19.17 -16.70 -6.56
CA THR A 364 -18.95 -17.99 -5.88
C THR A 364 -19.88 -19.13 -6.33
N PHE A 365 -20.99 -18.82 -7.00
CA PHE A 365 -22.02 -19.82 -7.35
C PHE A 365 -22.25 -20.02 -8.86
N VAL A 366 -21.67 -19.19 -9.72
CA VAL A 366 -21.75 -19.39 -11.18
C VAL A 366 -20.75 -20.47 -11.61
N THR A 367 -21.26 -21.57 -12.15
CA THR A 367 -20.49 -22.81 -12.42
C THR A 367 -19.96 -22.93 -13.85
N ASN A 368 -20.40 -22.07 -14.76
CA ASN A 368 -20.03 -22.10 -16.17
C ASN A 368 -18.94 -21.06 -16.49
N HIS A 369 -18.48 -21.00 -17.75
CA HIS A 369 -17.44 -20.05 -18.18
C HIS A 369 -17.80 -18.57 -17.94
N ASN A 370 -19.07 -18.25 -17.65
CA ASN A 370 -19.49 -16.90 -17.27
C ASN A 370 -18.93 -16.49 -15.89
N VAL A 371 -18.39 -17.42 -15.09
CA VAL A 371 -17.69 -17.13 -13.84
C VAL A 371 -16.54 -16.14 -14.05
N MET A 372 -15.94 -16.09 -15.25
CA MET A 372 -14.88 -15.14 -15.59
C MET A 372 -15.37 -13.69 -15.57
N ALA A 373 -16.61 -13.43 -16.00
CA ALA A 373 -17.20 -12.09 -15.93
C ALA A 373 -17.47 -11.70 -14.47
N ALA A 374 -17.97 -12.64 -13.66
CA ALA A 374 -18.14 -12.42 -12.22
C ALA A 374 -16.79 -12.15 -11.54
N ALA A 375 -15.74 -12.90 -11.91
CA ALA A 375 -14.38 -12.70 -11.40
C ALA A 375 -13.81 -11.33 -11.76
N PHE A 376 -14.05 -10.88 -13.00
CA PHE A 376 -13.68 -9.54 -13.44
C PHE A 376 -14.34 -8.46 -12.57
N PHE A 377 -15.66 -8.48 -12.43
CA PHE A 377 -16.38 -7.42 -11.72
C PHE A 377 -16.17 -7.47 -10.21
N GLU A 378 -16.03 -8.66 -9.62
CA GLU A 378 -15.70 -8.78 -8.20
C GLU A 378 -14.32 -8.19 -7.91
N GLN A 379 -13.30 -8.56 -8.70
CA GLN A 379 -11.96 -8.02 -8.52
C GLN A 379 -11.86 -6.55 -8.92
N PHE A 380 -12.69 -6.08 -9.86
CA PHE A 380 -12.88 -4.66 -10.11
C PHE A 380 -13.33 -3.93 -8.84
N CYS A 381 -14.28 -4.51 -8.08
CA CYS A 381 -14.76 -3.90 -6.85
C CYS A 381 -13.74 -3.95 -5.72
N VAL A 382 -13.15 -5.13 -5.46
CA VAL A 382 -12.11 -5.33 -4.44
C VAL A 382 -10.95 -4.37 -4.67
N GLN A 383 -10.39 -4.37 -5.88
CA GLN A 383 -9.20 -3.57 -6.17
C GLN A 383 -9.56 -2.12 -6.48
N GLY A 384 -10.80 -1.84 -6.89
CA GLY A 384 -11.37 -0.51 -6.94
C GLY A 384 -11.29 0.20 -5.60
N ALA A 385 -11.67 -0.48 -4.52
CA ALA A 385 -11.48 0.05 -3.18
C ALA A 385 -10.00 0.30 -2.87
N TRP A 386 -9.13 -0.66 -3.21
CA TRP A 386 -7.68 -0.55 -2.97
C TRP A 386 -7.02 0.60 -3.73
N GLY A 387 -7.50 0.96 -4.93
CA GLY A 387 -6.95 2.09 -5.68
C GLY A 387 -7.01 3.43 -4.94
N VAL A 388 -7.96 3.56 -4.00
CA VAL A 388 -8.14 4.74 -3.14
C VAL A 388 -7.16 4.75 -1.96
N ILE A 389 -6.66 3.58 -1.55
CA ILE A 389 -5.96 3.41 -0.28
C ILE A 389 -4.61 4.11 -0.20
N PRO A 390 -3.69 4.02 -1.20
CA PRO A 390 -2.40 4.67 -1.08
C PRO A 390 -2.52 6.17 -0.79
N ILE A 391 -3.39 6.88 -1.50
CA ILE A 391 -3.64 8.30 -1.23
C ILE A 391 -4.39 8.53 0.08
N HIS A 392 -5.41 7.72 0.40
CA HIS A 392 -6.18 7.89 1.62
C HIS A 392 -5.30 7.74 2.88
N LEU A 393 -4.42 6.73 2.92
CA LEU A 393 -3.46 6.56 4.01
C LEU A 393 -2.49 7.74 4.11
N MET A 394 -2.00 8.25 2.97
CA MET A 394 -1.08 9.39 2.92
C MET A 394 -1.74 10.69 3.39
N GLU A 395 -3.00 10.96 3.01
CA GLU A 395 -3.81 12.11 3.44
C GLU A 395 -4.11 12.06 4.95
N LEU A 396 -4.38 10.86 5.49
CA LEU A 396 -4.64 10.70 6.91
C LEU A 396 -3.36 10.82 7.76
N SER A 397 -2.26 10.25 7.29
CA SER A 397 -1.04 10.10 8.08
C SER A 397 -0.40 11.46 8.44
N PRO A 398 0.11 11.62 9.67
CA PRO A 398 0.86 12.82 10.07
C PRO A 398 2.11 12.97 9.21
N GLY A 399 2.48 14.19 8.83
CA GLY A 399 3.62 14.42 7.94
C GLY A 399 4.95 13.92 8.51
N ALA A 400 5.14 14.02 9.84
CA ALA A 400 6.38 13.69 10.53
C ALA A 400 6.78 12.22 10.43
N ILE A 401 5.76 11.37 10.43
CA ILE A 401 5.87 9.91 10.50
C ILE A 401 5.03 9.26 9.39
N ARG A 402 4.90 9.95 8.25
CA ARG A 402 3.97 9.57 7.18
C ARG A 402 4.29 8.18 6.64
N THR A 403 5.55 7.94 6.29
CA THR A 403 5.98 6.66 5.72
C THR A 403 5.84 5.53 6.74
N PHE A 404 6.20 5.81 8.00
CA PHE A 404 6.01 4.91 9.13
C PHE A 404 4.53 4.55 9.33
N ALA A 405 3.63 5.54 9.37
CA ALA A 405 2.21 5.33 9.60
C ALA A 405 1.57 4.50 8.47
N VAL A 406 1.82 4.88 7.21
CA VAL A 406 1.31 4.16 6.02
C VAL A 406 1.83 2.72 5.99
N GLY A 407 3.15 2.53 6.09
CA GLY A 407 3.76 1.20 6.03
C GLY A 407 3.34 0.31 7.18
N THR A 408 3.35 0.83 8.40
CA THR A 408 3.01 0.06 9.61
C THR A 408 1.54 -0.31 9.63
N ALA A 409 0.64 0.61 9.28
CA ALA A 409 -0.79 0.31 9.17
C ALA A 409 -1.06 -0.80 8.15
N TYR A 410 -0.46 -0.70 6.96
CA TYR A 410 -0.61 -1.71 5.92
C TYR A 410 -0.16 -3.09 6.41
N GLN A 411 1.05 -3.20 6.98
CA GLN A 411 1.62 -4.50 7.35
C GLN A 411 1.04 -5.07 8.64
N LEU A 412 0.60 -4.25 9.60
CA LEU A 412 -0.14 -4.76 10.76
C LEU A 412 -1.53 -5.23 10.35
N GLY A 413 -2.21 -4.53 9.43
CA GLY A 413 -3.45 -5.00 8.83
C GLY A 413 -3.27 -6.35 8.13
N ASN A 414 -2.17 -6.50 7.40
CA ASN A 414 -1.81 -7.74 6.73
C ASN A 414 -1.57 -8.89 7.72
N LEU A 415 -0.83 -8.64 8.81
CA LEU A 415 -0.63 -9.59 9.90
C LEU A 415 -1.97 -10.05 10.50
N VAL A 416 -2.92 -9.15 10.75
CA VAL A 416 -4.25 -9.50 11.25
C VAL A 416 -4.99 -10.38 10.25
N SER A 417 -4.86 -10.11 8.95
CA SER A 417 -5.52 -10.90 7.89
C SER A 417 -4.82 -12.20 7.53
N SER A 418 -3.61 -12.47 8.03
CA SER A 418 -2.79 -13.63 7.64
C SER A 418 -3.44 -15.00 7.86
N ALA A 419 -4.46 -15.06 8.72
CA ALA A 419 -5.25 -16.25 8.99
C ALA A 419 -6.45 -16.45 8.04
N SER A 420 -6.72 -15.53 7.11
CA SER A 420 -7.89 -15.54 6.20
C SER A 420 -8.08 -16.88 5.49
N SER A 421 -7.11 -17.33 4.70
CA SER A 421 -7.22 -18.55 3.92
C SER A 421 -7.22 -19.81 4.80
N THR A 422 -6.63 -19.76 6.02
CA THR A 422 -6.75 -20.84 7.01
C THR A 422 -8.15 -20.92 7.62
N ILE A 423 -8.77 -19.76 7.91
CA ILE A 423 -10.15 -19.68 8.40
C ILE A 423 -11.09 -20.24 7.34
N GLU A 424 -10.94 -19.82 6.09
CA GLU A 424 -11.77 -20.27 4.98
C GLU A 424 -11.57 -21.76 4.68
N SER A 425 -10.33 -22.26 4.73
CA SER A 425 -10.08 -23.69 4.50
C SER A 425 -10.69 -24.56 5.60
N THR A 426 -10.50 -24.19 6.86
CA THR A 426 -11.00 -24.93 8.04
C THR A 426 -12.54 -24.92 8.09
N ILE A 427 -13.18 -23.81 7.73
CA ILE A 427 -14.64 -23.74 7.64
C ILE A 427 -15.14 -24.50 6.41
N GLY A 428 -14.40 -24.44 5.29
CA GLY A 428 -14.71 -25.16 4.05
C GLY A 428 -14.83 -26.66 4.25
N GLU A 429 -13.96 -27.24 5.07
CA GLU A 429 -13.99 -28.67 5.42
C GLU A 429 -15.30 -29.14 6.06
N ARG A 430 -16.09 -28.23 6.65
CA ARG A 430 -17.41 -28.52 7.22
C ARG A 430 -18.53 -28.69 6.19
N PHE A 431 -18.25 -28.35 4.92
CA PHE A 431 -19.21 -28.44 3.82
C PHE A 431 -18.70 -29.37 2.71
N PRO A 432 -18.66 -30.70 2.94
CA PRO A 432 -18.14 -31.65 1.95
C PRO A 432 -19.03 -31.76 0.71
N LEU A 433 -18.38 -31.95 -0.43
CA LEU A 433 -18.99 -32.31 -1.71
C LEU A 433 -18.79 -33.81 -2.00
N PRO A 434 -19.61 -34.41 -2.88
CA PRO A 434 -19.35 -35.76 -3.37
C PRO A 434 -17.93 -35.87 -3.94
N PRO A 435 -17.17 -36.92 -3.56
CA PRO A 435 -15.82 -37.14 -4.10
C PRO A 435 -15.87 -37.36 -5.61
N THR A 436 -14.77 -37.07 -6.29
CA THR A 436 -14.55 -37.43 -7.71
C THR A 436 -14.46 -38.93 -7.89
N GLU A 437 -14.53 -39.40 -9.15
CA GLU A 437 -14.33 -40.82 -9.52
C GLU A 437 -12.98 -41.36 -9.00
N ASP A 438 -11.98 -40.50 -8.86
CA ASP A 438 -10.64 -40.81 -8.32
C ASP A 438 -10.57 -40.82 -6.77
N GLY A 439 -11.68 -40.56 -6.08
CA GLY A 439 -11.77 -40.57 -4.62
C GLY A 439 -11.21 -39.32 -3.93
N THR A 440 -10.95 -38.22 -4.65
CA THR A 440 -10.43 -36.99 -4.02
C THR A 440 -11.54 -36.26 -3.25
N LYS A 441 -11.22 -35.81 -2.03
CA LYS A 441 -12.16 -35.06 -1.18
C LYS A 441 -12.36 -33.65 -1.73
N ARG A 442 -13.61 -33.21 -1.76
CA ARG A 442 -14.03 -31.91 -2.30
C ARG A 442 -14.90 -31.17 -1.29
N TYR A 443 -14.87 -29.83 -1.33
CA TYR A 443 -15.53 -28.97 -0.36
C TYR A 443 -16.19 -27.76 -1.04
N GLN A 444 -17.26 -27.23 -0.43
CA GLN A 444 -17.99 -26.06 -0.94
C GLN A 444 -17.31 -24.73 -0.54
N TYR A 445 -16.11 -24.49 -1.06
CA TYR A 445 -15.36 -23.25 -0.79
C TYR A 445 -16.13 -21.99 -1.16
N GLY A 446 -16.94 -22.01 -2.23
CA GLY A 446 -17.71 -20.84 -2.66
C GLY A 446 -18.70 -20.34 -1.60
N LYS A 447 -19.31 -21.25 -0.83
CA LYS A 447 -20.21 -20.85 0.27
C LYS A 447 -19.45 -20.14 1.38
N VAL A 448 -18.25 -20.61 1.70
CA VAL A 448 -17.41 -20.04 2.76
C VAL A 448 -16.87 -18.68 2.34
N ILE A 449 -16.31 -18.58 1.12
CA ILE A 449 -15.83 -17.32 0.54
C ILE A 449 -16.96 -16.28 0.54
N CYS A 450 -18.18 -16.65 0.12
CA CYS A 450 -19.32 -15.73 0.09
C CYS A 450 -19.68 -15.18 1.48
N ILE A 451 -19.78 -16.05 2.50
CA ILE A 451 -20.11 -15.62 3.88
C ILE A 451 -18.98 -14.79 4.47
N PHE A 452 -17.74 -15.24 4.29
CA PHE A 452 -16.55 -14.58 4.81
C PHE A 452 -16.42 -13.17 4.22
N MET A 453 -16.44 -13.06 2.89
CA MET A 453 -16.37 -11.78 2.19
C MET A 453 -17.56 -10.87 2.51
N GLY A 454 -18.78 -11.41 2.68
CA GLY A 454 -19.92 -10.61 3.13
C GLY A 454 -19.68 -9.95 4.48
N CYS A 455 -19.08 -10.67 5.43
CA CYS A 455 -18.67 -10.12 6.72
C CYS A 455 -17.55 -9.08 6.58
N VAL A 456 -16.57 -9.34 5.71
CA VAL A 456 -15.44 -8.43 5.46
C VAL A 456 -15.87 -7.13 4.80
N TYR A 457 -16.79 -7.17 3.83
CA TYR A 457 -17.38 -5.95 3.25
C TYR A 457 -18.15 -5.16 4.29
N GLY A 458 -18.98 -5.83 5.11
CA GLY A 458 -19.69 -5.19 6.22
C GLY A 458 -18.73 -4.50 7.21
N TYR A 459 -17.67 -5.20 7.60
CA TYR A 459 -16.61 -4.66 8.46
C TYR A 459 -15.92 -3.45 7.83
N THR A 460 -15.50 -3.56 6.57
CA THR A 460 -14.78 -2.50 5.86
C THR A 460 -15.65 -1.26 5.68
N ILE A 461 -16.94 -1.43 5.39
CA ILE A 461 -17.92 -0.34 5.35
C ILE A 461 -18.01 0.33 6.72
N LEU A 462 -18.22 -0.43 7.80
CA LEU A 462 -18.36 0.12 9.15
C LEU A 462 -17.12 0.90 9.59
N VAL A 463 -15.92 0.34 9.39
CA VAL A 463 -14.67 1.03 9.75
C VAL A 463 -14.50 2.28 8.89
N THR A 464 -14.72 2.21 7.58
CA THR A 464 -14.63 3.38 6.68
C THR A 464 -15.60 4.49 7.08
N LEU A 465 -16.81 4.14 7.55
CA LEU A 465 -17.79 5.10 8.04
C LEU A 465 -17.33 5.83 9.31
N ILE A 466 -16.57 5.19 10.20
CA ILE A 466 -16.05 5.82 11.43
C ILE A 466 -14.85 6.75 11.14
N GLY A 467 -14.13 6.47 10.05
CA GLY A 467 -12.93 7.19 9.65
C GLY A 467 -13.12 8.67 9.34
N PRO A 468 -12.08 9.50 9.49
CA PRO A 468 -12.07 10.87 8.97
C PRO A 468 -11.89 10.91 7.44
N GLU A 469 -12.39 11.97 6.80
CA GLU A 469 -12.09 12.31 5.40
C GLU A 469 -11.10 13.48 5.39
N ARG A 470 -10.04 13.39 4.59
CA ARG A 470 -8.99 14.43 4.45
C ARG A 470 -8.61 14.63 2.97
N LEU A 471 -9.61 14.52 2.10
CA LEU A 471 -9.46 14.68 0.66
C LEU A 471 -8.73 15.98 0.34
N GLY A 472 -7.62 15.89 -0.39
CA GLY A 472 -6.88 17.08 -0.85
C GLY A 472 -5.96 17.70 0.20
N ARG A 473 -5.69 17.01 1.32
CA ARG A 473 -4.72 17.50 2.31
C ARG A 473 -3.36 17.81 1.66
N LYS A 474 -2.84 19.00 1.91
CA LYS A 474 -1.49 19.38 1.45
C LYS A 474 -0.43 18.63 2.27
N PHE A 475 0.70 18.32 1.62
CA PHE A 475 1.77 17.53 2.24
C PHE A 475 2.99 18.36 2.65
N ASP A 476 2.96 19.65 2.36
CA ASP A 476 4.01 20.62 2.64
C ASP A 476 4.11 20.95 4.14
N VAL A 477 5.30 21.43 4.53
CA VAL A 477 5.62 21.73 5.93
C VAL A 477 4.78 22.89 6.47
N ALA A 478 4.39 23.82 5.59
CA ALA A 478 3.63 25.02 5.96
C ALA A 478 2.24 24.70 6.56
N HIS A 479 1.66 23.53 6.25
CA HIS A 479 0.36 23.09 6.75
C HIS A 479 0.49 21.93 7.76
N ASP A 480 1.70 21.70 8.32
CA ASP A 480 1.94 20.65 9.30
C ASP A 480 1.85 21.20 10.74
N GLY A 481 0.71 20.95 11.39
CA GLY A 481 0.43 21.42 12.74
C GLY A 481 1.33 20.80 13.83
N ASP A 482 1.97 19.66 13.58
CA ASP A 482 2.90 19.05 14.55
C ASP A 482 4.26 19.76 14.54
N MET A 483 4.72 20.18 13.36
CA MET A 483 5.94 20.97 13.24
C MET A 483 5.78 22.35 13.89
N ALA A 484 4.62 22.99 13.74
CA ALA A 484 4.34 24.27 14.42
C ALA A 484 4.44 24.14 15.95
N VAL A 485 3.87 23.08 16.53
CA VAL A 485 3.94 22.82 17.99
C VAL A 485 5.37 22.57 18.45
N VAL A 486 6.16 21.78 17.72
CA VAL A 486 7.55 21.50 18.10
C VAL A 486 8.43 22.75 17.97
N ALA A 487 8.23 23.56 16.94
CA ALA A 487 8.91 24.84 16.78
C ALA A 487 8.59 25.79 17.95
N ALA A 488 7.31 25.87 18.35
CA ALA A 488 6.89 26.68 19.50
C ALA A 488 7.49 26.19 20.83
N GLN A 489 7.59 24.87 21.04
CA GLN A 489 8.14 24.29 22.27
C GLN A 489 9.66 24.44 22.42
N ARG A 490 10.40 24.45 21.30
CA ARG A 490 11.88 24.41 21.32
C ARG A 490 12.54 25.73 20.93
N GLY A 491 11.81 26.64 20.30
CA GLY A 491 12.35 27.84 19.69
C GLY A 491 13.10 27.57 18.38
N THR A 492 13.16 28.58 17.55
CA THR A 492 13.90 28.61 16.28
C THR A 492 15.18 29.43 16.44
N ASP A 493 16.21 29.13 15.64
CA ASP A 493 17.43 29.94 15.62
C ASP A 493 17.25 31.15 14.68
N GLY A 494 16.97 32.33 15.26
CA GLY A 494 16.75 33.61 14.58
C GLY A 494 15.67 34.44 15.29
N GLU A 495 15.69 35.78 15.14
CA GLU A 495 14.72 36.74 15.73
C GLU A 495 13.28 36.51 15.20
N VAL A 496 12.61 35.48 15.71
CA VAL A 496 11.18 35.28 15.52
C VAL A 496 10.58 35.08 16.89
N GLU A 497 9.98 36.14 17.44
CA GLU A 497 9.22 36.06 18.68
C GLU A 497 7.97 35.20 18.45
N VAL A 498 7.82 34.18 19.28
CA VAL A 498 6.63 33.34 19.32
C VAL A 498 5.68 33.95 20.35
N GLU A 499 4.62 34.61 19.89
CA GLU A 499 3.56 35.12 20.75
C GLU A 499 2.45 34.06 20.88
N GLY A 500 2.16 33.60 22.11
CA GLY A 500 1.09 32.65 22.39
C GLY A 500 1.28 31.80 23.65
N ASP A 501 0.18 31.25 24.18
CA ASP A 501 0.14 30.44 25.40
C ASP A 501 0.35 28.95 25.05
N PRO A 502 1.51 28.35 25.40
CA PRO A 502 1.85 26.98 25.01
C PRO A 502 0.94 25.92 25.65
N GLU A 503 0.20 26.25 26.72
CA GLU A 503 -0.80 25.36 27.31
C GLU A 503 -2.13 25.35 26.53
N LYS A 504 -2.35 26.32 25.64
CA LYS A 504 -3.59 26.47 24.85
C LYS A 504 -3.41 26.25 23.34
N GLY A 505 -2.20 25.97 22.87
CA GLY A 505 -1.94 25.60 21.47
C GLY A 505 -1.98 26.74 20.46
N THR A 506 -2.16 28.00 20.90
CA THR A 506 -2.05 29.18 20.03
C THR A 506 -0.60 29.62 19.97
N SER A 507 0.00 29.59 18.77
CA SER A 507 1.33 30.17 18.54
C SER A 507 1.34 30.79 17.15
N ARG A 508 1.67 32.08 17.08
CA ARG A 508 1.81 32.81 15.82
C ARG A 508 3.25 33.30 15.71
N MET A 509 3.88 33.05 14.57
CA MET A 509 5.18 33.62 14.23
C MET A 509 4.94 35.05 13.73
N VAL A 510 5.56 36.04 14.37
CA VAL A 510 5.53 37.44 13.93
C VAL A 510 6.96 37.83 13.57
N GLU A 511 7.15 38.48 12.41
CA GLU A 511 8.45 39.04 12.01
C GLU A 511 8.79 40.23 12.91
N GLY A 512 9.99 40.20 13.51
CA GLY A 512 10.57 41.31 14.27
C GLY A 512 11.27 42.33 13.38
#